data_AF-A0A950EWK4-F1
#
_entry.id   AF-A0A950EWK4-F1
#
_cell.length_a   1.000
_cell.length_b   1.000
_cell.length_c   1.000
_cell.angle_alpha   90.00
_cell.angle_beta   90.00
_cell.angle_gamma   90.00
#
_symmetry.space_group_name_H-M   'P 1'
#
loop_
_entity.id
_entity.type
_entity.pdbx_description
1 polymer ?
#
loop_
_entity_poly.entity_id
_entity_poly.type
_entity_poly.pdbx_seq_one_letter_code
_entity_poly.pdbx_strand_id
1 'polypeptide(L)'
;MPSQSYREWLTTRARALDEIEAAHASVGGTGPGRRYATQQINQAYAVLVASQFQGFCRDLHTECVARLMVFINPPALVRHLVQARFTKGRQLDSKNAQPGSLGLDFGLLGIKFWDEVDKHHPKNKTRKSELEDLNKWRNAIAHQSFEDVSPGGAPNLTLQQVRRWRSACGRLARSFDEVMRVHLQSLTGRPPWPR
;
A
#
# COMPACT_ATOMS: atom_id res chain seq x y z
N MET A 1 17.93 9.45 -3.35
CA MET A 1 17.82 8.07 -2.89
C MET A 1 16.55 7.97 -2.06
N PRO A 2 15.53 7.23 -2.54
CA PRO A 2 14.24 7.14 -1.87
C PRO A 2 14.33 6.48 -0.49
N SER A 3 13.20 6.48 0.24
CA SER A 3 13.09 5.77 1.51
C SER A 3 13.51 4.30 1.38
N GLN A 4 13.92 3.70 2.49
CA GLN A 4 14.18 2.26 2.50
C GLN A 4 12.93 1.48 2.13
N SER A 5 11.77 1.87 2.67
CA SER A 5 10.50 1.20 2.38
C SER A 5 10.15 1.21 0.89
N TYR A 6 10.37 2.33 0.19
CA TYR A 6 10.11 2.38 -1.26
C TYR A 6 11.13 1.55 -2.06
N ARG A 7 12.39 1.47 -1.64
CA ARG A 7 13.37 0.55 -2.25
C ARG A 7 12.95 -0.90 -2.09
N GLU A 8 12.49 -1.30 -0.91
CA GLU A 8 11.98 -2.64 -0.65
C GLU A 8 10.73 -2.96 -1.47
N TRP A 9 9.84 -1.98 -1.67
CA TRP A 9 8.71 -2.10 -2.59
C TRP A 9 9.16 -2.42 -4.02
N LEU A 10 10.18 -1.72 -4.53
CA LEU A 10 10.72 -1.91 -5.88
C LEU A 10 11.55 -3.19 -6.04
N THR A 11 11.95 -3.82 -4.95
CA THR A 11 12.85 -4.99 -4.95
C THR A 11 12.17 -6.21 -4.36
N THR A 12 12.34 -6.46 -3.06
CA THR A 12 11.85 -7.67 -2.37
C THR A 12 10.35 -7.88 -2.57
N ARG A 13 9.53 -6.83 -2.41
CA ARG A 13 8.08 -6.94 -2.56
C ARG A 13 7.68 -7.13 -4.02
N ALA A 14 8.32 -6.40 -4.95
CA ALA A 14 8.09 -6.56 -6.38
C ALA A 14 8.39 -8.00 -6.83
N ARG A 15 9.51 -8.57 -6.37
CA ARG A 15 9.89 -9.96 -6.65
C ARG A 15 8.82 -10.95 -6.20
N ALA A 16 8.29 -10.82 -4.98
CA ALA A 16 7.22 -11.69 -4.51
C ALA A 16 5.95 -11.60 -5.39
N LEU A 17 5.66 -10.41 -5.94
CA LEU A 17 4.56 -10.23 -6.89
C LEU A 17 4.87 -10.81 -8.27
N ASP A 18 6.13 -10.79 -8.71
CA ASP A 18 6.55 -11.44 -9.95
C ASP A 18 6.49 -12.97 -9.85
N GLU A 19 6.81 -13.54 -8.69
CA GLU A 19 6.76 -14.99 -8.44
C GLU A 19 5.32 -15.55 -8.58
N ILE A 20 4.31 -14.87 -8.02
CA ILE A 20 2.91 -15.30 -8.19
C ILE A 20 2.40 -15.08 -9.62
N GLU A 21 2.89 -14.06 -10.32
CA GLU A 21 2.54 -13.80 -11.71
C GLU A 21 3.13 -14.86 -12.64
N ALA A 22 4.37 -15.29 -12.37
CA ALA A 22 5.00 -16.42 -13.04
C ALA A 22 4.24 -17.74 -12.77
N ALA A 23 3.81 -17.97 -11.53
CA ALA A 23 2.98 -19.13 -11.18
C ALA A 23 1.61 -19.09 -11.88
N HIS A 24 1.00 -17.91 -12.01
CA HIS A 24 -0.22 -17.76 -12.81
C HIS A 24 0.04 -18.12 -14.27
N ALA A 25 1.15 -17.67 -14.86
CA ALA A 25 1.50 -17.98 -16.25
C ALA A 25 1.75 -19.49 -16.45
N SER A 26 2.41 -20.18 -15.51
CA SER A 26 2.68 -21.61 -15.61
C SER A 26 1.42 -22.47 -15.54
N VAL A 27 0.47 -22.13 -14.66
CA VAL A 27 -0.84 -22.82 -14.58
C VAL A 27 -1.75 -22.44 -15.76
N GLY A 28 -1.64 -21.18 -16.20
CA GLY A 28 -2.46 -20.59 -17.24
C GLY A 28 -2.09 -20.99 -18.67
N GLY A 29 -0.97 -21.68 -18.93
CA GLY A 29 -0.53 -22.17 -20.25
C GLY A 29 -0.56 -21.13 -21.40
N THR A 30 -0.32 -21.57 -22.65
CA THR A 30 -0.27 -20.69 -23.84
C THR A 30 -1.45 -20.84 -24.83
N GLY A 31 -2.29 -21.88 -24.68
CA GLY A 31 -3.40 -22.17 -25.59
C GLY A 31 -4.70 -21.38 -25.32
N PRO A 32 -5.54 -21.14 -26.35
CA PRO A 32 -6.80 -20.39 -26.24
C PRO A 32 -7.91 -21.15 -25.47
N GLY A 33 -8.71 -20.45 -24.67
CA GLY A 33 -9.86 -20.98 -23.92
C GLY A 33 -10.07 -20.31 -22.55
N ARG A 34 -11.33 -20.20 -22.08
CA ARG A 34 -11.68 -19.58 -20.79
C ARG A 34 -11.31 -20.54 -19.65
N ARG A 35 -10.22 -20.25 -18.93
CA ARG A 35 -9.70 -21.12 -17.87
C ARG A 35 -10.31 -20.75 -16.52
N TYR A 36 -11.30 -21.52 -16.08
CA TYR A 36 -11.87 -21.38 -14.73
C TYR A 36 -10.85 -21.73 -13.62
N ALA A 37 -9.80 -22.48 -13.95
CA ALA A 37 -8.76 -22.94 -13.02
C ALA A 37 -7.81 -21.84 -12.49
N THR A 38 -7.85 -20.62 -13.02
CA THR A 38 -6.96 -19.53 -12.57
C THR A 38 -7.64 -18.54 -11.62
N GLN A 39 -8.93 -18.70 -11.32
CA GLN A 39 -9.68 -17.75 -10.49
C GLN A 39 -9.12 -17.68 -9.06
N GLN A 40 -8.79 -18.82 -8.47
CA GLN A 40 -8.16 -18.89 -7.15
C GLN A 40 -6.77 -18.24 -7.16
N ILE A 41 -6.02 -18.35 -8.27
CA ILE A 41 -4.71 -17.71 -8.42
C ILE A 41 -4.88 -16.18 -8.52
N ASN A 42 -5.88 -15.68 -9.25
CA ASN A 42 -6.17 -14.25 -9.31
C ASN A 42 -6.56 -13.69 -7.94
N GLN A 43 -7.38 -14.43 -7.19
CA GLN A 43 -7.74 -14.07 -5.82
C GLN A 43 -6.52 -14.05 -4.90
N ALA A 44 -5.69 -15.09 -4.93
CA ALA A 44 -4.43 -15.15 -4.18
C ALA A 44 -3.49 -13.99 -4.56
N TYR A 45 -3.41 -13.65 -5.84
CA TYR A 45 -2.60 -12.52 -6.32
C TYR A 45 -3.14 -11.19 -5.79
N ALA A 46 -4.45 -10.95 -5.81
CA ALA A 46 -5.02 -9.73 -5.23
C ALA A 46 -4.72 -9.61 -3.72
N VAL A 47 -4.90 -10.70 -2.97
CA VAL A 47 -4.55 -10.72 -1.53
C VAL A 47 -3.07 -10.44 -1.32
N LEU A 48 -2.19 -10.99 -2.16
CA LEU A 48 -0.74 -10.75 -2.08
C LEU A 48 -0.38 -9.29 -2.40
N VAL A 49 -0.94 -8.70 -3.46
CA VAL A 49 -0.73 -7.28 -3.80
C VAL A 49 -1.14 -6.39 -2.64
N ALA A 50 -2.34 -6.61 -2.08
CA ALA A 50 -2.85 -5.82 -0.97
C ALA A 50 -1.98 -5.96 0.29
N SER A 51 -1.52 -7.17 0.60
CA SER A 51 -0.67 -7.45 1.76
C SER A 51 0.72 -6.84 1.63
N GLN A 52 1.33 -6.96 0.45
CA GLN A 52 2.63 -6.34 0.15
C GLN A 52 2.54 -4.81 0.19
N PHE A 53 1.47 -4.24 -0.34
CA PHE A 53 1.27 -2.79 -0.31
C PHE A 53 1.00 -2.28 1.11
N GLN A 54 0.21 -3.01 1.91
CA GLN A 54 0.01 -2.66 3.33
C GLN A 54 1.31 -2.68 4.12
N GLY A 55 2.14 -3.72 3.93
CA GLY A 55 3.46 -3.78 4.56
C GLY A 55 4.32 -2.57 4.18
N PHE A 56 4.39 -2.23 2.89
CA PHE A 56 5.11 -1.03 2.43
C PHE A 56 4.61 0.23 3.15
N CYS A 57 3.30 0.47 3.21
CA CYS A 57 2.73 1.64 3.86
C CYS A 57 3.07 1.69 5.36
N ARG A 58 3.05 0.53 6.02
CA ARG A 58 3.40 0.39 7.44
C ARG A 58 4.87 0.74 7.68
N ASP A 59 5.75 0.22 6.84
CA ASP A 59 7.20 0.46 6.94
C ASP A 59 7.52 1.92 6.65
N LEU A 60 6.93 2.50 5.60
CA LEU A 60 7.13 3.91 5.25
C LEU A 60 6.68 4.82 6.40
N HIS A 61 5.53 4.54 7.01
CA HIS A 61 5.08 5.27 8.18
C HIS A 61 6.07 5.15 9.34
N THR A 62 6.55 3.94 9.65
CA THR A 62 7.56 3.72 10.68
C THR A 62 8.85 4.49 10.40
N GLU A 63 9.32 4.49 9.15
CA GLU A 63 10.51 5.23 8.73
C GLU A 63 10.30 6.74 8.91
N CYS A 64 9.14 7.27 8.51
CA CYS A 64 8.79 8.68 8.72
C CYS A 64 8.81 9.07 10.21
N VAL A 65 8.21 8.25 11.07
CA VAL A 65 8.22 8.47 12.54
C VAL A 65 9.64 8.46 13.07
N ALA A 66 10.47 7.49 12.65
CA ALA A 66 11.87 7.42 13.10
C ALA A 66 12.65 8.70 12.73
N ARG A 67 12.44 9.24 11.52
CA ARG A 67 13.05 10.50 11.08
C ARG A 67 12.56 11.70 11.88
N LEU A 68 11.26 11.76 12.15
CA LEU A 68 10.68 12.81 12.98
C LEU A 68 11.22 12.75 14.42
N MET A 69 11.40 11.57 15.00
CA MET A 69 11.95 11.39 16.34
C MET A 69 13.40 11.85 16.46
N VAL A 70 14.21 11.70 15.41
CA VAL A 70 15.57 12.26 15.34
C VAL A 70 15.53 13.79 15.38
N PHE A 71 14.56 14.41 14.69
CA PHE A 71 14.40 15.86 14.68
C PHE A 71 13.87 16.42 16.00
N ILE A 72 12.77 15.86 16.52
CA ILE A 72 12.19 16.27 17.81
C ILE A 72 13.22 16.09 18.94
N ASN A 73 14.05 15.04 18.83
CA ASN A 73 15.05 14.66 19.81
C ASN A 73 14.55 14.74 21.27
N PRO A 74 13.43 14.06 21.61
CA PRO A 74 12.88 14.15 22.94
C PRO A 74 13.85 13.56 23.98
N PRO A 75 13.81 14.04 25.23
CA PRO A 75 14.58 13.47 26.33
C PRO A 75 14.40 11.95 26.43
N ALA A 76 15.47 11.23 26.77
CA ALA A 76 15.49 9.77 26.80
C ALA A 76 14.32 9.17 27.60
N LEU A 77 13.98 9.80 28.73
CA LEU A 77 12.90 9.38 29.62
C LEU A 77 11.51 9.33 28.93
N VAL A 78 11.24 10.23 27.98
CA VAL A 78 9.93 10.34 27.30
C VAL A 78 9.97 9.88 25.85
N ARG A 79 11.15 9.53 25.32
CA ARG A 79 11.33 9.13 23.91
C ARG A 79 10.38 8.01 23.49
N HIS A 80 10.24 6.99 24.33
CA HIS A 80 9.34 5.86 24.05
C HIS A 80 7.86 6.27 24.09
N LEU A 81 7.47 7.18 24.99
CA LEU A 81 6.11 7.70 25.07
C LEU A 81 5.75 8.50 23.81
N VAL A 82 6.66 9.36 23.36
CA VAL A 82 6.47 10.14 22.12
C VAL A 82 6.41 9.21 20.90
N GLN A 83 7.31 8.24 20.79
CA GLN A 83 7.28 7.28 19.68
C GLN A 83 5.98 6.46 19.67
N ALA A 84 5.56 5.97 20.84
CA ALA A 84 4.34 5.19 20.99
C ALA A 84 3.09 5.97 20.55
N ARG A 85 3.09 7.30 20.67
CA ARG A 85 1.97 8.14 20.20
C ARG A 85 1.71 7.99 18.69
N PHE A 86 2.74 7.69 17.91
CA PHE A 86 2.63 7.52 16.46
C PHE A 86 2.47 6.06 16.02
N THR A 87 2.97 5.11 16.80
CA THR A 87 3.02 3.69 16.39
C THR A 87 2.01 2.80 17.10
N LYS A 88 1.61 3.12 18.34
CA LYS A 88 0.66 2.29 19.09
C LYS A 88 -0.75 2.50 18.55
N GLY A 89 -1.42 1.39 18.21
CA GLY A 89 -2.79 1.44 17.69
C GLY A 89 -2.90 1.97 16.26
N ARG A 90 -1.77 2.01 15.52
CA ARG A 90 -1.76 2.34 14.10
C ARG A 90 -2.72 1.40 13.35
N GLN A 91 -3.61 1.96 12.54
CA GLN A 91 -4.63 1.15 11.86
C GLN A 91 -4.00 0.13 10.93
N LEU A 92 -2.91 0.46 10.25
CA LEU A 92 -2.18 -0.47 9.38
C LEU A 92 -1.67 -1.74 10.10
N ASP A 93 -1.68 -1.81 11.42
CA ASP A 93 -1.27 -3.02 12.16
C ASP A 93 -2.39 -4.07 12.21
N SER A 94 -3.66 -3.67 12.13
CA SER A 94 -4.83 -4.55 12.26
C SER A 94 -5.89 -4.40 11.16
N LYS A 95 -5.81 -3.34 10.36
CA LYS A 95 -6.71 -3.04 9.24
C LYS A 95 -5.94 -2.96 7.92
N ASN A 96 -6.67 -3.10 6.82
CA ASN A 96 -6.13 -2.99 5.48
C ASN A 96 -5.61 -1.56 5.18
N ALA A 97 -4.72 -1.44 4.19
CA ALA A 97 -4.25 -0.16 3.67
C ALA A 97 -5.29 0.52 2.77
N GLN A 98 -6.50 0.71 3.31
CA GLN A 98 -7.57 1.46 2.67
C GLN A 98 -7.37 2.97 2.88
N PRO A 99 -7.98 3.83 2.03
CA PRO A 99 -7.80 5.27 2.12
C PRO A 99 -8.03 5.86 3.52
N GLY A 100 -9.08 5.42 4.24
CA GLY A 100 -9.36 5.90 5.60
C GLY A 100 -8.23 5.59 6.59
N SER A 101 -7.75 4.35 6.62
CA SER A 101 -6.68 3.92 7.52
C SER A 101 -5.36 4.62 7.21
N LEU A 102 -5.01 4.74 5.93
CA LEU A 102 -3.83 5.49 5.50
C LEU A 102 -3.92 6.98 5.87
N GLY A 103 -5.08 7.60 5.64
CA GLY A 103 -5.29 9.01 5.98
C GLY A 103 -5.18 9.28 7.47
N LEU A 104 -5.71 8.39 8.31
CA LEU A 104 -5.62 8.52 9.77
C LEU A 104 -4.19 8.33 10.27
N ASP A 105 -3.51 7.27 9.84
CA ASP A 105 -2.17 6.95 10.32
C ASP A 105 -1.15 8.02 9.87
N PHE A 106 -1.04 8.30 8.57
CA PHE A 106 -0.14 9.35 8.08
C PHE A 106 -0.57 10.74 8.55
N GLY A 107 -1.86 10.98 8.78
CA GLY A 107 -2.37 12.22 9.33
C GLY A 107 -1.83 12.57 10.72
N LEU A 108 -1.41 11.57 11.52
CA LEU A 108 -0.74 11.80 12.80
C LEU A 108 0.58 12.56 12.66
N LEU A 109 1.19 12.55 11.46
CA LEU A 109 2.41 13.30 11.15
C LEU A 109 2.12 14.76 10.77
N GLY A 110 0.88 15.23 10.93
CA GLY A 110 0.49 16.62 10.68
C GLY A 110 0.25 16.96 9.21
N ILE A 111 -0.07 15.98 8.36
CA ILE A 111 -0.34 16.17 6.94
C ILE A 111 -1.79 15.83 6.60
N LYS A 112 -2.42 16.61 5.70
CA LYS A 112 -3.64 16.17 5.01
C LYS A 112 -3.28 15.16 3.92
N PHE A 113 -2.95 13.95 4.34
CA PHE A 113 -2.22 12.96 3.54
C PHE A 113 -2.77 12.80 2.11
N TRP A 114 -4.06 12.50 1.98
CA TRP A 114 -4.65 12.29 0.66
C TRP A 114 -4.78 13.55 -0.18
N ASP A 115 -4.94 14.72 0.42
CA ASP A 115 -4.97 15.99 -0.32
C ASP A 115 -3.62 16.22 -1.00
N GLU A 116 -2.53 15.99 -0.28
CA GLU A 116 -1.16 16.15 -0.82
C GLU A 116 -0.81 15.06 -1.84
N VAL A 117 -1.22 13.81 -1.59
CA VAL A 117 -1.08 12.72 -2.56
C VAL A 117 -1.86 13.01 -3.85
N ASP A 118 -3.10 13.48 -3.75
CA ASP A 118 -3.93 13.76 -4.92
C ASP A 118 -3.39 14.95 -5.72
N LYS A 119 -2.83 15.97 -5.05
CA LYS A 119 -2.12 17.10 -5.69
C LYS A 119 -0.83 16.67 -6.38
N HIS A 120 -0.09 15.70 -5.83
CA HIS A 120 1.19 15.27 -6.36
C HIS A 120 1.10 14.70 -7.78
N HIS A 121 -0.03 14.06 -8.15
CA HIS A 121 -0.21 13.54 -9.51
C HIS A 121 -1.70 13.41 -9.88
N PRO A 122 -2.14 13.87 -11.07
CA PRO A 122 -3.57 13.93 -11.43
C PRO A 122 -4.28 12.57 -11.41
N LYS A 123 -3.58 11.49 -11.80
CA LYS A 123 -4.11 10.11 -11.76
C LYS A 123 -4.19 9.48 -10.35
N ASN A 124 -3.75 10.16 -9.29
CA ASN A 124 -3.76 9.56 -7.94
C ASN A 124 -5.16 9.36 -7.39
N LYS A 125 -6.13 10.21 -7.75
CA LYS A 125 -7.55 9.98 -7.43
C LYS A 125 -8.05 8.65 -7.97
N THR A 126 -7.77 8.34 -9.24
CA THR A 126 -8.12 7.05 -9.84
C THR A 126 -7.38 5.90 -9.15
N ARG A 127 -6.07 6.04 -8.90
CA ARG A 127 -5.28 4.98 -8.23
C ARG A 127 -5.75 4.72 -6.80
N LYS A 128 -6.25 5.75 -6.10
CA LYS A 128 -6.86 5.65 -4.78
C LYS A 128 -8.16 4.83 -4.83
N SER A 129 -9.01 5.06 -5.83
CA SER A 129 -10.19 4.22 -6.08
C SER A 129 -9.80 2.77 -6.38
N GLU A 130 -8.79 2.54 -7.21
CA GLU A 130 -8.27 1.19 -7.50
C GLU A 130 -7.73 0.48 -6.24
N LEU A 131 -7.08 1.22 -5.34
CA LEU A 131 -6.64 0.70 -4.04
C LEU A 131 -7.84 0.35 -3.13
N GLU A 132 -8.89 1.16 -3.15
CA GLU A 132 -10.11 0.88 -2.40
C GLU A 132 -10.78 -0.41 -2.92
N ASP A 133 -10.92 -0.55 -4.23
CA ASP A 133 -11.48 -1.74 -4.88
C ASP A 133 -10.65 -3.00 -4.58
N LEU A 134 -9.32 -2.89 -4.62
CA LEU A 134 -8.41 -3.97 -4.21
C LEU A 134 -8.69 -4.42 -2.77
N ASN A 135 -8.87 -3.48 -1.84
CA ASN A 135 -9.12 -3.81 -0.44
C ASN A 135 -10.53 -4.40 -0.22
N LYS A 136 -11.54 -3.95 -0.98
CA LYS A 136 -12.87 -4.59 -1.01
C LYS A 136 -12.76 -6.05 -1.44
N TRP A 137 -12.05 -6.31 -2.54
CA TRP A 137 -11.81 -7.67 -3.02
C TRP A 137 -11.03 -8.53 -2.02
N ARG A 138 -9.99 -7.98 -1.37
CA ARG A 138 -9.27 -8.69 -0.30
C ARG A 138 -10.20 -9.12 0.82
N ASN A 139 -11.06 -8.22 1.31
CA ASN A 139 -12.03 -8.54 2.36
C ASN A 139 -13.03 -9.59 1.90
N ALA A 140 -13.55 -9.46 0.68
CA ALA A 140 -14.47 -10.41 0.10
C ALA A 140 -13.87 -11.83 0.03
N ILE A 141 -12.62 -11.95 -0.42
CA ILE A 141 -11.88 -13.22 -0.48
C ILE A 141 -11.65 -13.79 0.93
N ALA A 142 -11.21 -12.95 1.87
CA ALA A 142 -10.92 -13.37 3.24
C ALA A 142 -12.17 -13.87 3.99
N HIS A 143 -13.32 -13.27 3.74
CA HIS A 143 -14.59 -13.62 4.39
C HIS A 143 -15.52 -14.50 3.54
N GLN A 144 -15.09 -14.89 2.34
CA GLN A 144 -15.90 -15.62 1.35
C GLN A 144 -17.27 -14.94 1.09
N SER A 145 -17.31 -13.61 1.12
CA SER A 145 -18.51 -12.78 0.91
C SER A 145 -18.29 -11.83 -0.25
N PHE A 146 -18.91 -12.11 -1.39
CA PHE A 146 -18.62 -11.46 -2.66
C PHE A 146 -19.75 -10.56 -3.16
N GLU A 147 -20.82 -10.40 -2.38
CA GLU A 147 -22.03 -9.67 -2.77
C GLU A 147 -21.71 -8.23 -3.18
N ASP A 148 -20.81 -7.57 -2.45
CA ASP A 148 -20.42 -6.18 -2.70
C ASP A 148 -19.51 -5.99 -3.92
N VAL A 149 -18.72 -7.00 -4.27
CA VAL A 149 -17.72 -6.93 -5.36
C VAL A 149 -18.16 -7.65 -6.63
N SER A 150 -19.20 -8.48 -6.53
CA SER A 150 -19.79 -9.26 -7.62
C SER A 150 -21.30 -9.46 -7.38
N PRO A 151 -22.13 -8.41 -7.43
CA PRO A 151 -23.56 -8.52 -7.13
C PRO A 151 -24.26 -9.43 -8.14
N GLY A 152 -24.95 -10.47 -7.64
CA GLY A 152 -25.77 -11.37 -8.46
C GLY A 152 -25.00 -12.26 -9.44
N GLY A 153 -23.67 -12.37 -9.30
CA GLY A 153 -22.83 -13.17 -10.20
C GLY A 153 -21.73 -13.92 -9.47
N ALA A 154 -21.20 -14.97 -10.11
CA ALA A 154 -20.04 -15.69 -9.59
C ALA A 154 -18.83 -14.73 -9.51
N PRO A 155 -18.08 -14.71 -8.40
CA PRO A 155 -16.95 -13.80 -8.23
C PRO A 155 -15.91 -14.07 -9.32
N ASN A 156 -15.81 -13.16 -10.28
CA ASN A 156 -14.91 -13.27 -11.42
C ASN A 156 -13.88 -12.14 -11.39
N LEU A 157 -12.65 -12.49 -11.04
CA LEU A 157 -11.56 -11.57 -10.87
C LEU A 157 -10.52 -11.86 -11.94
N THR A 158 -10.31 -10.90 -12.83
CA THR A 158 -9.41 -11.10 -13.98
C THR A 158 -7.96 -10.77 -13.62
N LEU A 159 -7.01 -11.45 -14.25
CA LEU A 159 -5.58 -11.12 -14.12
C LEU A 159 -5.29 -9.66 -14.51
N GLN A 160 -5.98 -9.13 -15.53
CA GLN A 160 -5.81 -7.75 -15.97
C GLN A 160 -6.18 -6.75 -14.86
N GLN A 161 -7.25 -7.03 -14.12
CA GLN A 161 -7.69 -6.21 -12.99
C GLN A 161 -6.65 -6.24 -11.86
N VAL A 162 -6.12 -7.42 -11.51
CA VAL A 162 -5.08 -7.53 -10.47
C VAL A 162 -3.78 -6.82 -10.88
N ARG A 163 -3.35 -6.95 -12.15
CA ARG A 163 -2.21 -6.20 -12.70
C ARG A 163 -2.41 -4.69 -12.65
N ARG A 164 -3.64 -4.22 -12.94
CA ARG A 164 -4.01 -2.79 -12.83
C ARG A 164 -3.86 -2.30 -11.40
N TRP A 165 -4.32 -3.07 -10.41
CA TRP A 165 -4.14 -2.77 -8.99
C TRP A 165 -2.68 -2.76 -8.57
N ARG A 166 -1.88 -3.77 -8.97
CA ARG A 166 -0.43 -3.79 -8.73
C ARG A 166 0.25 -2.52 -9.26
N SER A 167 -0.08 -2.12 -10.48
CA SER A 167 0.44 -0.90 -11.11
C SER A 167 0.00 0.36 -10.35
N ALA A 168 -1.27 0.43 -9.94
CA ALA A 168 -1.80 1.54 -9.14
C ALA A 168 -1.06 1.66 -7.80
N CYS A 169 -0.90 0.55 -7.06
CA CYS A 169 -0.10 0.47 -5.83
C CYS A 169 1.34 0.93 -6.06
N GLY A 170 2.00 0.49 -7.15
CA GLY A 170 3.36 0.91 -7.44
C GLY A 170 3.50 2.41 -7.72
N ARG A 171 2.52 3.02 -8.37
CA ARG A 171 2.48 4.47 -8.62
C ARG A 171 2.11 5.26 -7.36
N LEU A 172 1.26 4.71 -6.49
CA LEU A 172 0.97 5.28 -5.18
C LEU A 172 2.18 5.20 -4.26
N ALA A 173 2.91 4.09 -4.23
CA ALA A 173 4.12 3.94 -3.42
C ALA A 173 5.15 5.04 -3.71
N ARG A 174 5.37 5.34 -5.00
CA ARG A 174 6.20 6.48 -5.42
C ARG A 174 5.66 7.82 -4.91
N SER A 175 4.36 8.05 -5.05
CA SER A 175 3.73 9.30 -4.60
C SER A 175 3.81 9.47 -3.10
N PHE A 176 3.62 8.39 -2.33
CA PHE A 176 3.70 8.41 -0.87
C PHE A 176 5.12 8.71 -0.42
N ASP A 177 6.13 8.10 -1.05
CA ASP A 177 7.54 8.39 -0.77
C ASP A 177 7.87 9.88 -0.98
N GLU A 178 7.54 10.44 -2.14
CA GLU A 178 7.87 11.85 -2.43
C GLU A 178 7.06 12.84 -1.59
N VAL A 179 5.76 12.58 -1.37
CA VAL A 179 4.93 13.44 -0.50
C VAL A 179 5.45 13.45 0.92
N MET A 180 5.78 12.28 1.49
CA MET A 180 6.32 12.22 2.84
C MET A 180 7.72 12.82 2.93
N ARG A 181 8.53 12.67 1.88
CA ARG A 181 9.83 13.33 1.80
C ARG A 181 9.71 14.85 1.84
N VAL A 182 8.83 15.42 1.02
CA VAL A 182 8.57 16.88 0.96
C VAL A 182 8.01 17.39 2.28
N HIS A 183 7.03 16.68 2.86
CA HIS A 183 6.42 17.05 4.13
C HIS A 183 7.40 17.02 5.30
N LEU A 184 8.21 15.96 5.42
CA LEU A 184 9.22 15.90 6.48
C LEU A 184 10.34 16.93 6.25
N GLN A 185 10.68 17.24 4.99
CA GLN A 185 11.62 18.32 4.69
C GLN A 185 11.08 19.68 5.13
N SER A 186 9.80 19.97 4.89
CA SER A 186 9.21 21.24 5.31
C SER A 186 9.12 21.37 6.83
N LEU A 187 8.87 20.26 7.54
CA LEU A 187 8.82 20.24 9.00
C LEU A 187 10.20 20.36 9.67
N THR A 188 11.22 19.70 9.11
CA THR A 188 12.52 19.53 9.79
C THR A 188 13.64 20.37 9.19
N GLY A 189 13.37 21.05 8.07
CA GLY A 189 14.37 21.80 7.29
C GLY A 189 15.36 20.93 6.52
N ARG A 190 15.31 19.60 6.67
CA ARG A 190 16.22 18.65 6.01
C ARG A 190 15.43 17.50 5.41
N PRO A 191 15.76 17.03 4.20
CA PRO A 191 15.06 15.89 3.63
C PRO A 191 15.35 14.63 4.46
N PRO A 192 14.33 13.79 4.76
CA PRO A 192 14.51 12.56 5.53
C PRO A 192 15.36 11.51 4.79
N TRP A 193 15.38 11.60 3.46
CA TRP A 193 16.22 10.84 2.55
C TRP A 193 16.54 11.66 1.27
N PRO A 194 17.68 11.43 0.59
CA PRO A 194 18.12 12.22 -0.58
C PRO A 194 17.17 12.15 -1.79
N ARG A 195 17.30 13.04 -2.79
CA ARG A 195 16.63 12.88 -4.11
C ARG A 195 17.21 11.73 -4.89
#